data_AF-A0A328P343-F1
#
_entry.id   AF-A0A328P343-F1
#
_cell.length_a   1.000
_cell.length_b   1.000
_cell.length_c   1.000
_cell.angle_alpha   90.00
_cell.angle_beta   90.00
_cell.angle_gamma   90.00
#
_symmetry.space_group_name_H-M   'P 1'
#
loop_
_entity.id
_entity.type
_entity.pdbx_description
1 polymer ?
#
loop_
_entity_poly.entity_id
_entity_poly.type
_entity_poly.pdbx_seq_one_letter_code
_entity_poly.pdbx_strand_id
1 'polypeptide(L)'
;MTILIVQGPHTAGHFAGGDLSARFDSLMRAAGQDMSVCTCGGLRELVARVREAKAEGAEFMLLAPGNLAEEARAHPEAGLDEALEALASPYVEVHDDSGAVVERADGRHGAPLATIVINGDLATSYRIALGIALRQLAA
;
A
#
# COMPACT_ATOMS: atom_id res chain seq x y z
N MET A 1 6.04 9.12 13.55
CA MET A 1 6.32 7.92 12.74
C MET A 1 5.19 7.77 11.76
N THR A 2 5.51 7.70 10.47
CA THR A 2 4.51 7.96 9.42
C THR A 2 4.26 6.72 8.58
N ILE A 3 3.00 6.27 8.57
CA ILE A 3 2.50 5.23 7.66
C ILE A 3 1.92 5.93 6.42
N LEU A 4 2.41 5.56 5.24
CA LEU A 4 1.88 6.03 3.97
C LEU A 4 1.01 4.94 3.32
N ILE A 5 -0.24 5.25 3.01
CA ILE A 5 -1.12 4.39 2.21
C ILE A 5 -1.13 4.94 0.79
N VAL A 6 -0.63 4.15 -0.17
CA VAL A 6 -0.72 4.44 -1.60
C VAL A 6 -1.77 3.52 -2.20
N GLN A 7 -2.91 4.07 -2.60
CA GLN A 7 -4.04 3.29 -3.13
C GLN A 7 -4.39 3.69 -4.56
N GLY A 8 -4.69 2.71 -5.40
CA GLY A 8 -5.34 2.90 -6.69
C GLY A 8 -6.87 2.74 -6.61
N PRO A 9 -7.58 2.89 -7.74
CA PRO A 9 -9.00 2.57 -7.86
C PRO A 9 -9.27 1.10 -7.53
N HIS A 10 -10.24 0.85 -6.66
CA HIS A 10 -10.72 -0.49 -6.31
C HIS A 10 -12.23 -0.58 -6.59
N THR A 11 -12.69 -1.75 -7.00
CA THR A 11 -14.10 -2.00 -7.30
C THR A 11 -14.96 -2.13 -6.03
N ALA A 12 -14.42 -2.64 -4.93
CA ALA A 12 -15.16 -2.81 -3.67
C ALA A 12 -15.11 -1.60 -2.71
N GLY A 13 -14.46 -0.49 -3.10
CA GLY A 13 -14.34 0.74 -2.30
C GLY A 13 -12.89 1.15 -2.04
N HIS A 14 -12.65 2.31 -1.44
CA HIS A 14 -11.30 2.82 -1.15
C HIS A 14 -11.12 3.05 0.36
N PHE A 15 -9.89 3.00 0.87
CA PHE A 15 -9.60 3.16 2.30
C PHE A 15 -10.14 4.48 2.88
N ALA A 16 -10.14 5.54 2.07
CA ALA A 16 -10.67 6.85 2.46
C ALA A 16 -12.22 6.89 2.58
N GLY A 17 -12.90 5.74 2.46
CA GLY A 17 -14.30 5.58 2.87
C GLY A 17 -14.45 5.87 4.36
N GLY A 18 -15.17 6.93 4.69
CA GLY A 18 -15.07 7.68 5.95
C GLY A 18 -14.97 6.87 7.25
N ASP A 19 -15.82 5.86 7.45
CA ASP A 19 -15.87 5.11 8.70
C ASP A 19 -14.60 4.29 9.00
N LEU A 20 -13.92 3.80 7.96
CA LEU A 20 -12.70 3.01 8.12
C LEU A 20 -11.51 3.91 8.44
N SER A 21 -11.30 4.95 7.63
CA SER A 21 -10.22 5.92 7.82
C SER A 21 -10.31 6.60 9.19
N ALA A 22 -11.49 7.07 9.59
CA ALA A 22 -11.66 7.79 10.87
C ALA A 22 -11.34 6.89 12.08
N ARG A 23 -11.73 5.61 12.03
CA ARG A 23 -11.40 4.64 13.09
C ARG A 23 -9.90 4.39 13.17
N PHE A 24 -9.23 4.25 12.02
CA PHE A 24 -7.78 4.05 12.01
C PHE A 24 -7.01 5.30 12.39
N ASP A 25 -7.42 6.48 11.95
CA ASP A 25 -6.81 7.75 12.38
C ASP A 25 -6.80 7.86 13.90
N SER A 26 -7.90 7.50 14.56
CA SER A 26 -7.95 7.49 16.03
C SER A 26 -7.01 6.46 16.65
N LEU A 27 -6.87 5.27 16.06
CA LEU A 27 -5.95 4.23 16.55
C LEU A 27 -4.49 4.63 16.36
N MET A 28 -4.14 5.19 15.20
CA MET A 28 -2.79 5.65 14.88
C MET A 28 -2.36 6.77 15.82
N ARG A 29 -3.22 7.78 16.02
CA ARG A 29 -2.95 8.87 16.96
C ARG A 29 -2.78 8.37 18.39
N ALA A 30 -3.58 7.40 18.83
CA ALA A 30 -3.43 6.80 20.15
C ALA A 30 -2.08 6.04 20.30
N ALA A 31 -1.54 5.51 19.20
CA ALA A 31 -0.23 4.88 19.14
C ALA A 31 0.94 5.87 18.89
N GLY A 32 0.68 7.18 18.81
CA GLY A 32 1.69 8.20 18.49
C GLY A 32 2.19 8.15 17.04
N GLN A 33 1.39 7.56 16.15
CA GLN A 33 1.69 7.39 14.73
C GLN A 33 0.84 8.35 13.90
N ASP A 34 1.42 8.84 12.81
CA ASP A 34 0.72 9.62 11.78
C ASP A 34 0.43 8.72 10.58
N MET A 35 -0.69 8.96 9.92
CA MET A 35 -1.09 8.24 8.72
C MET A 35 -1.42 9.23 7.61
N SER A 36 -0.88 8.99 6.41
CA SER A 36 -1.19 9.73 5.19
C SER A 36 -1.77 8.76 4.16
N VAL A 37 -2.75 9.24 3.39
CA VAL A 37 -3.42 8.46 2.35
C VAL A 37 -3.31 9.20 1.03
N CYS A 38 -2.76 8.53 0.02
CA CYS A 38 -2.69 9.01 -1.35
C CYS A 38 -3.51 8.10 -2.27
N THR A 39 -4.49 8.69 -2.96
CA THR A 39 -5.28 8.01 -3.98
C THR A 39 -4.74 8.36 -5.35
N CYS A 40 -4.29 7.35 -6.08
CA CYS A 40 -3.74 7.46 -7.42
C CYS A 40 -4.80 7.08 -8.46
N GLY A 41 -5.02 7.94 -9.45
CA GLY A 41 -5.96 7.68 -10.54
C GLY A 41 -5.38 6.84 -11.68
N GLY A 42 -4.06 6.65 -11.71
CA GLY A 42 -3.39 5.90 -12.77
C GLY A 42 -2.00 5.41 -12.37
N LEU A 43 -1.46 4.48 -13.16
CA LEU A 43 -0.20 3.79 -12.86
C LEU A 43 1.00 4.75 -12.70
N ARG A 44 1.10 5.78 -13.54
CA ARG A 44 2.20 6.77 -13.45
C ARG A 44 2.20 7.52 -12.12
N GLU A 45 1.02 7.85 -11.61
CA GLU A 45 0.86 8.53 -10.33
C GLU A 45 1.22 7.57 -9.18
N LEU A 46 0.77 6.31 -9.25
CA LEU A 46 1.12 5.27 -8.29
C LEU A 46 2.64 5.10 -8.17
N VAL A 47 3.33 4.93 -9.31
CA VAL A 47 4.80 4.78 -9.33
C VAL A 47 5.49 6.03 -8.79
N ALA A 48 5.01 7.22 -9.13
CA ALA A 48 5.58 8.47 -8.59
C ALA A 48 5.47 8.51 -7.06
N ARG A 49 4.31 8.15 -6.49
CA ARG A 49 4.11 8.11 -5.04
C ARG A 49 4.99 7.08 -4.33
N VAL A 50 5.15 5.89 -4.91
CA VAL A 50 6.08 4.89 -4.36
C VAL A 50 7.51 5.43 -4.31
N ARG A 51 7.95 6.15 -5.36
CA ARG A 51 9.30 6.76 -5.39
C ARG A 51 9.46 7.89 -4.38
N GLU A 52 8.41 8.68 -4.16
CA GLU A 52 8.42 9.84 -3.26
C GLU A 52 8.28 9.46 -1.78
N ALA A 53 7.75 8.26 -1.47
CA ALA A 53 7.55 7.77 -0.11
C ALA A 53 8.78 7.96 0.80
N LYS A 54 9.99 7.73 0.27
CA LYS A 54 11.24 7.95 1.00
C LYS A 54 11.51 9.43 1.28
N ALA A 55 11.32 10.29 0.29
CA ALA A 55 11.54 11.73 0.42
C ALA A 55 10.55 12.36 1.41
N GLU A 56 9.35 11.80 1.51
CA GLU A 56 8.32 12.18 2.50
C GLU A 56 8.57 11.60 3.90
N GLY A 57 9.63 10.79 4.07
CA GLY A 57 9.96 10.19 5.36
C GLY A 57 8.97 9.12 5.83
N ALA A 58 8.28 8.44 4.90
CA ALA A 58 7.42 7.32 5.25
C ALA A 58 8.24 6.16 5.83
N GLU A 59 7.96 5.81 7.08
CA GLU A 59 8.66 4.72 7.80
C GLU A 59 8.07 3.35 7.46
N PHE A 60 6.81 3.34 7.02
CA PHE A 60 6.11 2.14 6.56
C PHE A 60 5.14 2.49 5.42
N MET A 61 4.97 1.61 4.45
CA MET A 61 4.01 1.79 3.36
C MET A 61 2.98 0.67 3.30
N LEU A 62 1.72 1.02 3.04
CA LEU A 62 0.72 0.08 2.54
C LEU A 62 0.50 0.39 1.06
N LEU A 63 0.72 -0.60 0.21
CA LEU A 63 0.47 -0.52 -1.22
C LEU A 63 -0.83 -1.25 -1.55
N ALA A 64 -1.79 -0.54 -2.10
CA ALA A 64 -3.07 -1.11 -2.53
C ALA A 64 -3.34 -0.68 -3.98
N PRO A 65 -2.76 -1.33 -5.00
CA PRO A 65 -2.83 -0.86 -6.37
C PRO A 65 -4.26 -0.92 -6.96
N GLY A 66 -5.11 -1.79 -6.42
CA GLY A 66 -6.43 -2.08 -6.97
C GLY A 66 -6.34 -2.47 -8.44
N ASN A 67 -7.18 -1.88 -9.28
CA ASN A 67 -7.25 -2.14 -10.71
C ASN A 67 -5.92 -1.77 -11.45
N LEU A 68 -5.07 -0.93 -10.85
CA LEU A 68 -3.77 -0.58 -11.44
C LEU A 68 -2.77 -1.74 -11.42
N ALA A 69 -3.05 -2.82 -10.68
CA ALA A 69 -2.19 -4.00 -10.69
C ALA A 69 -2.14 -4.66 -12.07
N GLU A 70 -3.28 -4.75 -12.76
CA GLU A 70 -3.33 -5.28 -14.13
C GLU A 70 -2.59 -4.37 -15.10
N GLU A 71 -2.77 -3.05 -14.97
CA GLU A 71 -2.01 -2.07 -15.76
C GLU A 71 -0.51 -2.17 -15.52
N ALA A 72 -0.08 -2.34 -14.25
CA ALA A 72 1.33 -2.53 -13.91
C ALA A 72 1.92 -3.78 -14.57
N ARG A 73 1.14 -4.87 -14.63
CA ARG A 73 1.54 -6.12 -15.30
C ARG A 73 1.63 -5.96 -16.82
N ALA A 74 0.72 -5.19 -17.41
CA ALA A 74 0.70 -4.91 -18.85
C ALA A 74 1.78 -3.89 -19.28
N HIS A 75 2.19 -3.00 -18.38
CA HIS A 75 3.11 -1.89 -18.64
C HIS A 75 4.31 -1.90 -17.68
N PRO A 76 5.17 -2.94 -17.72
CA PRO A 76 6.35 -3.01 -16.85
C PRO A 76 7.30 -1.82 -17.04
N GLU A 77 7.30 -1.19 -18.23
CA GLU A 77 8.08 0.03 -18.53
C GLU A 77 7.68 1.25 -17.68
N ALA A 78 6.51 1.23 -17.03
CA ALA A 78 6.11 2.27 -16.09
C ALA A 78 7.04 2.31 -14.86
N GLY A 79 7.69 1.19 -14.56
CA GLY A 79 8.78 1.10 -13.60
C GLY A 79 8.36 0.99 -12.14
N LEU A 80 7.29 0.23 -11.87
CA LEU A 80 6.81 -0.08 -10.51
C LEU A 80 7.78 -1.00 -9.76
N ASP A 81 8.31 -2.03 -10.43
CA ASP A 81 9.26 -2.97 -9.82
C ASP A 81 10.53 -2.26 -9.36
N GLU A 82 11.07 -1.36 -10.17
CA GLU A 82 12.23 -0.52 -9.84
C GLU A 82 11.92 0.42 -8.67
N ALA A 83 10.71 0.99 -8.63
CA ALA A 83 10.30 1.87 -7.55
C ALA A 83 10.23 1.12 -6.21
N LEU A 84 9.69 -0.10 -6.22
CA LEU A 84 9.59 -0.95 -5.04
C LEU A 84 10.95 -1.53 -4.60
N GLU A 85 11.82 -1.84 -5.54
CA GLU A 85 13.20 -2.28 -5.24
C GLU A 85 14.04 -1.17 -4.61
N ALA A 86 13.81 0.09 -5.01
CA ALA A 86 14.45 1.26 -4.42
C ALA A 86 13.79 1.73 -3.11
N LEU A 87 12.66 1.13 -2.72
CA LEU A 87 11.93 1.51 -1.51
C LEU A 87 12.75 1.12 -0.27
N ALA A 88 13.09 2.12 0.54
CA ALA A 88 13.86 1.91 1.76
C ALA A 88 13.01 1.47 2.95
N SER A 89 11.72 1.83 2.94
CA SER A 89 10.78 1.48 4.01
C SER A 89 10.15 0.11 3.76
N PRO A 90 9.89 -0.67 4.83
CA PRO A 90 9.08 -1.87 4.72
C PRO A 90 7.68 -1.54 4.20
N TYR A 91 7.11 -2.47 3.45
CA TYR A 91 5.75 -2.32 2.97
C TYR A 91 4.95 -3.61 3.02
N VAL A 92 3.63 -3.46 3.05
CA VAL A 92 2.65 -4.53 2.90
C VAL A 92 1.78 -4.24 1.69
N GLU A 93 1.51 -5.28 0.92
CA GLU A 93 0.59 -5.24 -0.21
C GLU A 93 -0.83 -5.60 0.26
N VAL A 94 -1.84 -4.90 -0.24
CA VAL A 94 -3.24 -5.02 0.24
C VAL A 94 -4.20 -5.12 -0.93
N HIS A 95 -5.03 -6.16 -0.92
CA HIS A 95 -6.02 -6.42 -1.97
C HIS A 95 -7.33 -6.98 -1.42
N ASP A 96 -8.38 -6.81 -2.21
CA ASP A 96 -9.67 -7.46 -2.12
C ASP A 96 -9.91 -8.49 -3.25
N ASP A 97 -8.92 -8.69 -4.11
CA ASP A 97 -8.94 -9.70 -5.17
C ASP A 97 -7.54 -10.31 -5.36
N SER A 98 -7.45 -11.62 -5.25
CA SER A 98 -6.23 -12.39 -5.53
C SER A 98 -5.70 -12.21 -6.95
N GLY A 99 -6.53 -11.88 -7.94
CA GLY A 99 -6.08 -11.61 -9.31
C GLY A 99 -5.30 -10.31 -9.45
N ALA A 100 -5.51 -9.38 -8.51
CA ALA A 100 -4.90 -8.06 -8.47
C ALA A 100 -3.57 -8.02 -7.69
N VAL A 101 -3.02 -9.16 -7.28
CA VAL A 101 -1.69 -9.21 -6.67
C VAL A 101 -0.63 -8.79 -7.70
N VAL A 102 0.29 -7.92 -7.29
CA VAL A 102 1.42 -7.48 -8.11
C VAL A 102 2.46 -8.59 -8.14
N GLU A 103 2.54 -9.25 -9.28
CA GLU A 103 3.61 -10.21 -9.54
C GLU A 103 4.94 -9.46 -9.70
N ARG A 104 5.96 -9.90 -8.97
CA ARG A 104 7.32 -9.37 -9.08
C ARG A 104 8.17 -10.27 -9.97
N ALA A 105 9.08 -9.68 -10.74
CA ALA A 105 10.07 -10.45 -11.48
C ALA A 105 11.00 -11.26 -10.53
N ASP A 106 11.26 -12.52 -10.89
CA ASP A 106 12.15 -13.41 -10.13
C ASP A 106 13.52 -12.78 -9.88
N GLY A 107 13.99 -12.85 -8.63
CA GLY A 107 15.33 -12.43 -8.24
C GLY A 107 15.50 -10.94 -7.90
N ARG A 108 14.43 -10.13 -7.92
CA ARG A 108 14.48 -8.73 -7.45
C ARG A 108 14.43 -8.64 -5.92
N HIS A 109 15.22 -7.71 -5.38
CA HIS A 109 15.16 -7.36 -3.95
C HIS A 109 13.95 -6.42 -3.72
N GLY A 110 13.41 -6.39 -2.50
CA GLY A 110 12.24 -5.54 -2.17
C GLY A 110 10.88 -6.23 -2.30
N ALA A 111 10.79 -7.50 -1.89
CA ALA A 111 9.50 -8.17 -1.69
C ALA A 111 8.72 -7.50 -0.54
N PRO A 112 7.38 -7.51 -0.58
CA PRO A 112 6.57 -7.03 0.55
C PRO A 112 6.84 -7.88 1.80
N LEU A 113 6.70 -7.28 2.97
CA LEU A 113 6.71 -8.02 4.25
C LEU A 113 5.58 -9.05 4.31
N ALA A 114 4.43 -8.69 3.73
CA ALA A 114 3.29 -9.56 3.54
C ALA A 114 2.43 -9.04 2.37
N THR A 115 1.77 -9.96 1.68
CA THR A 115 0.67 -9.65 0.77
C THR A 115 -0.62 -10.12 1.43
N ILE A 116 -1.54 -9.20 1.68
CA ILE A 116 -2.82 -9.47 2.34
C ILE A 116 -3.93 -9.42 1.30
N VAL A 117 -4.61 -10.55 1.13
CA VAL A 117 -5.75 -10.67 0.23
C VAL A 117 -6.93 -11.26 1.00
N ILE A 118 -8.04 -10.53 1.05
CA ILE A 118 -9.32 -11.04 1.52
C ILE A 118 -10.33 -10.78 0.42
N ASN A 119 -10.63 -11.82 -0.35
CA ASN A 119 -11.48 -11.71 -1.53
C ASN A 119 -12.86 -11.11 -1.18
N GLY A 120 -13.16 -9.93 -1.72
CA GLY A 120 -14.40 -9.18 -1.49
C GLY A 120 -14.47 -8.40 -0.17
N ASP A 121 -13.39 -8.32 0.62
CA ASP A 121 -13.37 -7.56 1.89
C ASP A 121 -12.06 -6.77 2.05
N LEU A 122 -11.98 -5.67 1.29
CA LEU A 122 -10.84 -4.74 1.32
C LEU A 122 -10.61 -4.16 2.73
N ALA A 123 -11.69 -3.92 3.48
CA ALA A 123 -11.61 -3.31 4.80
C ALA A 123 -10.87 -4.22 5.80
N THR A 124 -11.13 -5.53 5.76
CA THR A 124 -10.37 -6.50 6.56
C THR A 124 -8.92 -6.59 6.12
N SER A 125 -8.62 -6.55 4.82
CA SER A 125 -7.24 -6.52 4.33
C SER A 125 -6.46 -5.32 4.89
N TYR A 126 -7.03 -4.11 4.84
CA TYR A 126 -6.43 -2.92 5.45
C TYR A 126 -6.25 -3.05 6.96
N ARG A 127 -7.24 -3.61 7.67
CA ARG A 127 -7.14 -3.80 9.12
C ARG A 127 -5.97 -4.69 9.52
N ILE A 128 -5.76 -5.79 8.80
CA ILE A 128 -4.64 -6.69 9.04
C ILE A 128 -3.32 -6.00 8.73
N ALA A 129 -3.23 -5.34 7.57
CA ALA A 129 -2.02 -4.64 7.13
C ALA A 129 -1.60 -3.51 8.07
N LEU A 130 -2.56 -2.71 8.57
CA LEU A 130 -2.30 -1.67 9.57
C LEU A 130 -1.88 -2.25 10.92
N GLY A 131 -2.42 -3.41 11.31
CA GLY A 131 -1.95 -4.14 12.48
C GLY A 131 -0.49 -4.57 12.37
N ILE A 132 -0.06 -5.01 11.18
CA ILE A 132 1.34 -5.34 10.88
C ILE A 132 2.20 -4.07 10.95
N ALA A 133 1.77 -2.98 10.31
CA ALA A 133 2.49 -1.71 10.31
C ALA A 133 2.73 -1.18 11.73
N LEU A 134 1.67 -1.13 12.56
CA LEU A 134 1.77 -0.70 13.96
C LEU A 134 2.73 -1.56 14.76
N ARG A 135 2.71 -2.89 14.57
CA ARG A 135 3.61 -3.79 15.27
C ARG A 135 5.06 -3.60 14.83
N GLN A 136 5.29 -3.32 13.54
CA GLN A 136 6.62 -3.09 13.00
C GLN A 136 7.23 -1.77 13.49
N LEU A 137 6.40 -0.72 13.66
CA LEU A 137 6.84 0.60 14.12
C LEU A 137 6.98 0.69 15.65
N ALA A 138 6.34 -0.21 16.40
CA ALA A 138 6.49 -0.30 17.85
C ALA A 138 7.72 -1.11 18.31
N ALA A 139 8.43 -1.77 17.39
CA ALA A 139 9.59 -2.62 17.65
C ALA A 139 10.90 -1.84 17.54
#